data_AF-A0A7C7ELL2-F1
#
_entry.id   AF-A0A7C7ELL2-F1
#
_cell.length_a   1.000
_cell.length_b   1.000
_cell.length_c   1.000
_cell.angle_alpha   90.00
_cell.angle_beta   90.00
_cell.angle_gamma   90.00
#
_symmetry.space_group_name_H-M   'P 1'
#
loop_
_entity.id
_entity.type
_entity.pdbx_description
1 polymer ?
#
loop_
_entity_poly.entity_id
_entity_poly.type
_entity_poly.pdbx_seq_one_letter_code
_entity_poly.pdbx_strand_id
1 'polypeptide(L)'
;MEEIVCDRDIFQQAVEDFQKNPVPENAQRVVERYTGRYLDDMEALWAESTRLYCENNFLQAAETLLESYRESGERAKTVDLLRRCTCLSYQGHRIDAAKESKRKKNK
;
A
#
# COMPACT_ATOMS: atom_id res chain seq x y z
N MET A 1 16.19 0.41 -27.13
CA MET A 1 14.90 0.98 -26.70
C MET A 1 14.95 0.93 -25.19
N GLU A 2 15.02 2.09 -24.52
CA GLU A 2 15.01 2.14 -23.05
C GLU A 2 13.60 1.79 -22.58
N GLU A 3 13.48 0.80 -21.71
CA GLU A 3 12.21 0.38 -21.13
C GLU A 3 11.76 1.45 -20.12
N ILE A 4 10.51 1.92 -20.24
CA ILE A 4 9.95 2.88 -19.30
C ILE A 4 9.60 2.12 -18.02
N VAL A 5 10.42 2.28 -16.99
CA VAL A 5 10.19 1.69 -15.67
C VAL A 5 9.17 2.54 -14.90
N CYS A 6 8.03 1.94 -14.55
CA CYS A 6 7.00 2.61 -13.75
C CYS A 6 7.16 2.31 -12.25
N ASP A 7 6.58 3.14 -11.38
CA ASP A 7 6.62 2.95 -9.92
C ASP A 7 6.11 1.55 -9.50
N ARG A 8 5.11 1.03 -10.23
CA ARG A 8 4.58 -0.32 -10.03
C ARG A 8 5.64 -1.39 -10.32
N ASP A 9 6.46 -1.21 -11.33
CA ASP A 9 7.50 -2.18 -11.72
C ASP A 9 8.62 -2.20 -10.67
N ILE A 10 8.99 -1.02 -10.15
CA ILE A 10 9.95 -0.89 -9.04
C ILE A 10 9.41 -1.57 -7.78
N PHE A 11 8.12 -1.37 -7.47
CA PHE A 11 7.47 -2.05 -6.36
C PHE A 11 7.45 -3.57 -6.56
N GLN A 12 7.09 -4.04 -7.77
CA GLN A 12 7.06 -5.47 -8.08
C GLN A 12 8.43 -6.11 -7.92
N GLN A 13 9.49 -5.44 -8.39
CA GLN A 13 10.85 -5.93 -8.20
C GLN A 13 11.22 -6.04 -6.71
N ALA A 14 10.87 -5.05 -5.90
CA ALA A 14 11.10 -5.11 -4.46
C ALA A 14 10.34 -6.27 -3.79
N VAL A 15 9.11 -6.54 -4.25
CA VAL A 15 8.31 -7.68 -3.77
C VAL A 15 8.97 -9.01 -4.14
N GLU A 16 9.46 -9.16 -5.37
CA GLU A 16 10.15 -10.37 -5.80
C GLU A 16 11.43 -10.62 -5.00
N ASP A 17 12.21 -9.58 -4.74
CA ASP A 17 13.43 -9.67 -3.94
C ASP A 17 13.11 -10.06 -2.49
N PHE A 18 12.03 -9.50 -1.94
CA PHE A 18 11.53 -9.85 -0.62
C PHE A 18 11.03 -11.30 -0.54
N GLN A 19 10.28 -11.78 -1.52
CA GLN A 19 9.79 -13.17 -1.55
C GLN A 19 10.93 -14.19 -1.66
N LYS A 20 12.00 -13.85 -2.38
CA LYS A 20 13.22 -14.69 -2.45
C LYS A 20 14.00 -14.69 -1.14
N ASN A 21 14.03 -13.56 -0.43
CA ASN A 21 14.75 -13.43 0.83
C ASN A 21 14.01 -12.47 1.78
N PRO A 22 13.15 -13.00 2.68
CA PRO A 22 12.25 -12.22 3.51
C PRO A 22 12.95 -11.65 4.76
N VAL A 23 13.97 -10.83 4.53
CA VAL A 23 14.71 -10.11 5.58
C VAL A 23 14.17 -8.69 5.77
N PRO A 24 14.35 -8.07 6.96
CA PRO A 24 13.82 -6.75 7.27
C PRO A 24 14.23 -5.67 6.25
N GLU A 25 15.44 -5.72 5.70
CA GLU A 25 15.92 -4.76 4.71
C GLU A 25 15.12 -4.82 3.40
N ASN A 26 14.77 -6.03 2.95
CA ASN A 26 13.95 -6.21 1.75
C ASN A 26 12.49 -5.83 2.03
N ALA A 27 11.98 -6.17 3.21
CA ALA A 27 10.65 -5.75 3.64
C ALA A 27 10.53 -4.22 3.69
N GLN A 28 11.57 -3.53 4.18
CA GLN A 28 11.62 -2.07 4.18
C GLN A 28 11.53 -1.48 2.77
N ARG A 29 12.21 -2.07 1.78
CA ARG A 29 12.11 -1.62 0.38
C ARG A 29 10.69 -1.75 -0.16
N VAL A 30 10.00 -2.86 0.12
CA VAL A 30 8.60 -3.05 -0.29
C VAL A 30 7.71 -1.96 0.31
N VAL A 31 7.83 -1.72 1.63
CA VAL A 31 7.07 -0.69 2.34
C VAL A 31 7.36 0.70 1.79
N GLU A 32 8.61 1.01 1.49
CA GLU A 32 9.02 2.32 0.97
C GLU A 32 8.50 2.59 -0.44
N ARG A 33 8.43 1.56 -1.28
CA ARG A 33 7.96 1.66 -2.67
C ARG A 33 6.45 1.58 -2.81
N TYR A 34 5.72 1.10 -1.81
CA TYR A 34 4.25 1.05 -1.88
C TYR A 34 3.65 2.47 -1.85
N THR A 35 2.94 2.84 -2.91
CA THR A 35 2.29 4.15 -3.05
C THR A 35 0.81 4.15 -2.67
N GLY A 36 0.18 2.96 -2.59
CA GLY A 36 -1.25 2.80 -2.33
C GLY A 36 -2.18 3.33 -3.42
N ARG A 37 -1.64 3.73 -4.58
CA ARG A 37 -2.40 4.41 -5.66
C ARG A 37 -2.31 3.73 -7.02
N TYR A 38 -1.90 2.45 -7.04
CA TYR A 38 -1.71 1.73 -8.30
C TYR A 38 -3.05 1.51 -8.98
N LEU A 39 -3.19 1.99 -10.22
CA LEU A 39 -4.39 1.80 -11.04
C LEU A 39 -5.67 2.40 -10.40
N ASP A 40 -5.54 3.43 -9.54
CA ASP A 40 -6.68 4.09 -8.89
C ASP A 40 -7.72 4.63 -9.90
N ASP A 41 -7.26 5.10 -11.05
CA ASP A 41 -8.12 5.66 -12.11
C ASP A 41 -8.82 4.58 -12.96
N MET A 42 -8.61 3.28 -12.68
CA MET A 42 -9.16 2.16 -13.44
C MET A 42 -10.25 1.43 -12.65
N GLU A 43 -11.46 1.45 -13.19
CA GLU A 43 -12.63 0.71 -12.66
C GLU A 43 -12.80 -0.65 -13.35
N ALA A 44 -11.71 -1.43 -13.42
CA ALA A 44 -11.74 -2.76 -14.01
C ALA A 44 -11.43 -3.83 -12.96
N LEU A 45 -12.04 -5.00 -13.09
CA LEU A 45 -11.84 -6.11 -12.14
C LEU A 45 -10.35 -6.49 -12.02
N TRP A 46 -9.63 -6.53 -13.14
CA TRP A 46 -8.19 -6.83 -13.14
C TRP A 46 -7.36 -5.76 -12.42
N ALA A 47 -7.79 -4.50 -12.46
CA ALA A 47 -7.15 -3.41 -11.74
C ALA A 47 -7.37 -3.56 -10.23
N GLU A 48 -8.60 -3.93 -9.82
CA GLU A 48 -8.90 -4.25 -8.42
C GLU A 48 -8.11 -5.46 -7.91
N SER A 49 -8.08 -6.56 -8.65
CA SER A 49 -7.24 -7.72 -8.30
C SER A 49 -5.76 -7.34 -8.15
N THR A 50 -5.26 -6.45 -9.01
CA THR A 50 -3.88 -5.97 -8.95
C THR A 50 -3.64 -5.10 -7.71
N ARG A 51 -4.57 -4.20 -7.37
CA ARG A 51 -4.50 -3.39 -6.14
C ARG A 51 -4.43 -4.26 -4.90
N LEU A 52 -5.34 -5.22 -4.78
CA LEU A 52 -5.38 -6.17 -3.66
C LEU A 52 -4.09 -6.98 -3.57
N TYR A 53 -3.52 -7.41 -4.70
CA TYR A 53 -2.23 -8.08 -4.73
C TYR A 53 -1.10 -7.18 -4.18
N CYS A 54 -1.03 -5.92 -4.63
CA CYS A 54 -0.02 -4.99 -4.13
C CYS A 54 -0.19 -4.71 -2.62
N GLU A 55 -1.43 -4.51 -2.16
CA GLU A 55 -1.74 -4.29 -0.74
C GLU A 55 -1.36 -5.49 0.11
N ASN A 56 -1.68 -6.72 -0.33
CA ASN A 56 -1.31 -7.93 0.40
C ASN A 56 0.21 -8.07 0.57
N ASN A 57 1.00 -7.82 -0.48
CA ASN A 57 2.46 -7.88 -0.38
C ASN A 57 3.02 -6.77 0.52
N PHE A 58 2.43 -5.57 0.48
CA PHE A 58 2.79 -4.49 1.40
C PHE A 58 2.53 -4.89 2.87
N LEU A 59 1.37 -5.48 3.17
CA LEU A 59 1.02 -5.91 4.52
C LEU A 59 1.98 -7.00 5.03
N GLN A 60 2.32 -7.99 4.21
CA GLN A 60 3.30 -9.03 4.57
C GLN A 60 4.69 -8.46 4.89
N ALA A 61 5.14 -7.48 4.10
CA ALA A 61 6.39 -6.79 4.38
C ALA A 61 6.31 -5.97 5.68
N ALA A 62 5.20 -5.26 5.91
CA ALA A 62 4.98 -4.52 7.14
C ALA A 62 4.97 -5.43 8.37
N GLU A 63 4.34 -6.60 8.31
CA GLU A 63 4.35 -7.61 9.39
C GLU A 63 5.77 -8.07 9.71
N THR A 64 6.57 -8.35 8.68
CA THR A 64 7.98 -8.76 8.85
C THR A 64 8.79 -7.67 9.57
N LEU A 65 8.58 -6.39 9.23
CA LEU A 65 9.23 -5.27 9.92
C LEU A 65 8.74 -5.10 11.35
N LEU A 66 7.43 -5.26 11.59
CA LEU A 66 6.87 -5.13 12.93
C LEU A 66 7.44 -6.18 13.88
N GLU A 67 7.63 -7.42 13.42
CA GLU A 67 8.28 -8.46 14.23
C GLU A 67 9.74 -8.11 14.50
N SER A 68 10.49 -7.70 13.47
CA SER A 68 11.88 -7.27 13.64
C SER A 68 12.04 -6.09 14.61
N TYR A 69 11.20 -5.07 14.51
CA TYR A 69 11.25 -3.92 15.42
C TYR A 69 10.79 -4.27 16.84
N ARG A 70 9.91 -5.26 16.99
CA ARG A 70 9.53 -5.78 18.32
C ARG A 70 10.73 -6.45 18.99
N GLU A 71 11.48 -7.27 18.26
CA GLU A 71 12.68 -7.95 18.75
C GLU A 71 13.80 -6.96 19.08
N SER A 72 14.01 -5.92 18.25
CA SER A 72 15.05 -4.91 18.49
C SER A 72 14.66 -3.80 19.48
N GLY A 73 13.38 -3.72 19.87
CA GLY A 73 12.87 -2.71 20.79
C GLY A 73 12.67 -1.32 20.16
N GLU A 74 12.67 -1.21 18.84
CA GLU A 74 12.62 0.03 18.08
C GLU A 74 11.21 0.63 17.97
N ARG A 75 10.64 1.01 19.11
CA ARG A 75 9.26 1.53 19.22
C ARG A 75 8.96 2.71 18.30
N ALA A 76 9.92 3.61 18.07
CA ALA A 76 9.72 4.76 17.19
C ALA A 76 9.43 4.31 15.74
N LYS A 77 10.21 3.35 15.22
CA LYS A 77 10.00 2.81 13.87
C LYS A 77 8.69 2.04 13.76
N THR A 78 8.30 1.32 14.81
CA THR A 78 6.98 0.67 14.88
C THR A 78 5.85 1.69 14.72
N VAL A 79 5.89 2.80 15.46
CA VAL A 79 4.84 3.83 15.40
C VAL A 79 4.80 4.50 14.03
N ASP A 80 5.95 4.80 13.44
CA ASP A 80 6.02 5.42 12.11
C ASP A 80 5.53 4.47 11.01
N LEU A 81 5.85 3.18 11.09
CA LEU A 81 5.33 2.16 10.18
C LEU A 81 3.80 2.05 10.28
N LEU A 82 3.26 1.99 11.50
CA LEU A 82 1.80 1.94 11.71
C LEU A 82 1.09 3.18 11.15
N ARG A 83 1.66 4.38 11.37
CA ARG A 83 1.15 5.61 10.75
C ARG A 83 1.11 5.51 9.23
N ARG A 84 2.19 5.02 8.61
CA ARG A 84 2.25 4.82 7.16
C ARG A 84 1.17 3.87 6.67
N CYS A 85 0.95 2.74 7.35
CA CYS A 85 -0.15 1.81 7.02
C CYS A 85 -1.52 2.49 7.05
N THR A 86 -1.79 3.34 8.06
CA THR A 86 -3.06 4.07 8.14
C THR A 86 -3.22 5.19 7.09
N CYS A 87 -2.12 5.79 6.63
CA CYS A 87 -2.17 6.84 5.60
C CYS A 87 -2.40 6.28 4.19
N LEU A 88 -1.99 5.03 3.95
CA LEU A 88 -2.06 4.38 2.64
C LEU A 88 -3.33 3.55 2.43
N SER A 89 -4.22 3.47 3.42
CA SER A 89 -5.49 2.76 3.28
C SER A 89 -6.29 3.35 2.10
N TYR A 90 -6.53 2.51 1.10
CA TYR A 90 -7.26 2.82 -0.12
C TYR A 90 -8.59 3.53 0.18
N GLN A 91 -8.75 4.75 -0.35
CA GLN A 91 -9.96 5.57 -0.19
C GLN A 91 -11.02 5.28 -1.26
N GLY A 92 -10.78 4.35 -2.19
CA GLY A 92 -11.53 4.22 -3.45
C GLY A 92 -13.00 3.80 -3.34
N HIS A 93 -13.54 3.63 -2.14
CA HIS A 93 -14.98 3.55 -1.91
C HIS A 93 -15.44 4.26 -0.62
N ARG A 94 -14.92 5.45 -0.32
CA ARG A 94 -15.75 6.43 0.39
C ARG A 94 -16.83 6.90 -0.58
N ILE A 95 -17.91 6.13 -0.69
CA ILE A 95 -19.17 6.65 -1.21
C ILE A 95 -19.41 7.94 -0.42
N ASP A 96 -19.35 9.07 -1.13
CA ASP A 96 -19.69 10.40 -0.67
C ASP A 96 -21.21 10.46 -0.37
N ALA A 97 -21.72 9.55 0.48
CA ALA A 97 -23.12 9.50 0.91
C ALA A 97 -23.53 10.78 1.68
N ALA A 98 -22.56 11.63 2.04
CA ALA A 98 -22.78 12.89 2.71
C ALA A 98 -23.22 14.04 1.79
N LYS A 99 -23.20 13.91 0.46
CA LYS A 99 -23.54 15.02 -0.45
C LYS A 99 -24.97 15.02 -0.99
N GLU A 100 -25.75 13.97 -0.81
CA GLU A 100 -27.11 13.91 -1.36
C GLU A 100 -28.20 14.52 -0.45
N SER A 101 -27.92 14.69 0.85
CA SER A 101 -28.90 15.23 1.81
C SER A 101 -29.17 16.74 1.69
N LYS A 102 -28.43 17.48 0.86
CA LYS A 102 -28.58 18.94 0.72
C LYS A 102 -29.45 19.41 -0.46
N ARG A 103 -29.95 18.50 -1.32
CA ARG A 103 -30.75 18.87 -2.50
C ARG A 103 -32.29 18.86 -2.31
N LYS A 104 -32.82 18.56 -1.12
CA LYS A 104 -34.29 18.48 -0.88
C LYS A 104 -34.89 19.57 0.02
N LYS A 105 -34.25 20.73 0.15
CA LYS A 105 -34.89 21.93 0.72
C LYS A 105 -34.66 23.11 -0.21
N ASN A 106 -35.46 23.17 -1.26
CA ASN A 106 -35.87 24.39 -1.97
C ASN A 106 -36.77 23.98 -3.14
N LYS A 107 -38.02 23.68 -2.83
CA LYS A 107 -39.14 23.88 -3.74
C LYS A 107 -40.40 24.15 -2.93
#